data_AF-A0A2N3FGP8-F1
#
_entry.id   AF-A0A2N3FGP8-F1
#
_cell.length_a   1.000
_cell.length_b   1.000
_cell.length_c   1.000
_cell.angle_alpha   90.00
_cell.angle_beta   90.00
_cell.angle_gamma   90.00
#
_symmetry.space_group_name_H-M   'P 1'
#
loop_
_entity.id
_entity.type
_entity.pdbx_description
1 polymer ?
#
loop_
_entity_poly.entity_id
_entity_poly.type
_entity_poly.pdbx_seq_one_letter_code
_entity_poly.pdbx_strand_id
1 'polypeptide(L)'
;MELMAKVCKSEEMNFERLAARIFVAAGGLFWVAAVFGMDFGYQNQSFGDAAQNALLYLAAALLVFGIGWFFENLAAALLFAGAVVAVVWGVVAGWEAGVWWVMSGVLIGPMMISALLFYRAARMQRICELKV
;
A
#
# COMPACT_ATOMS: atom_id res chain seq x y z
N MET A 1 -29.55 -15.65 -17.38
CA MET A 1 -29.16 -15.19 -16.03
C MET A 1 -28.06 -16.06 -15.38
N GLU A 2 -27.90 -17.33 -15.74
CA GLU A 2 -26.78 -18.17 -15.23
C GLU A 2 -25.37 -17.72 -15.66
N LEU A 3 -25.20 -17.22 -16.89
CA LEU A 3 -23.94 -16.60 -17.33
C LEU A 3 -23.56 -15.37 -16.49
N MET A 4 -24.52 -14.74 -15.81
CA MET A 4 -24.32 -13.51 -15.04
C MET A 4 -23.94 -13.75 -13.58
N ALA A 5 -24.34 -14.90 -13.01
CA ALA A 5 -23.83 -15.40 -11.73
C ALA A 5 -22.39 -15.93 -11.86
N LYS A 6 -21.98 -16.36 -13.06
CA LYS A 6 -20.59 -16.74 -13.36
C LYS A 6 -19.59 -15.58 -13.38
N VAL A 7 -20.05 -14.35 -13.64
CA VAL A 7 -19.16 -13.19 -13.87
C VAL A 7 -18.97 -12.34 -12.61
N CYS A 8 -19.98 -12.21 -11.76
CA CYS A 8 -19.85 -11.47 -10.49
C CYS A 8 -19.38 -12.42 -9.39
N LYS A 9 -18.07 -12.63 -9.30
CA LYS A 9 -17.45 -13.50 -8.29
C LYS A 9 -17.18 -12.70 -7.01
N SER A 10 -18.20 -12.63 -6.14
CA SER A 10 -18.11 -11.89 -4.88
C SER A 10 -17.00 -12.38 -3.96
N GLU A 11 -16.71 -13.68 -3.95
CA GLU A 11 -15.60 -14.26 -3.18
C GLU A 11 -14.24 -13.75 -3.66
N GLU A 12 -14.02 -13.67 -4.98
CA GLU A 12 -12.77 -13.17 -5.57
C GLU A 12 -12.56 -11.69 -5.23
N MET A 13 -13.62 -10.88 -5.35
CA MET A 13 -13.59 -9.46 -4.96
C MET A 13 -13.27 -9.27 -3.47
N ASN A 14 -13.90 -10.05 -2.57
CA ASN A 14 -13.64 -9.97 -1.14
C ASN A 14 -12.22 -10.42 -0.79
N PHE A 15 -11.69 -11.43 -1.47
CA PHE A 15 -10.31 -11.87 -1.32
C PHE A 15 -9.32 -10.78 -1.74
N GLU A 16 -9.53 -10.16 -2.92
CA GLU A 16 -8.66 -9.08 -3.40
C GLU A 16 -8.62 -7.90 -2.42
N ARG A 17 -9.78 -7.50 -1.88
CA ARG A 17 -9.90 -6.46 -0.84
C ARG A 17 -9.13 -6.80 0.42
N LEU A 18 -9.35 -8.00 0.93
CA LEU A 18 -8.72 -8.44 2.17
C LEU A 18 -7.20 -8.53 2.00
N ALA A 19 -6.74 -9.13 0.90
CA ALA A 19 -5.33 -9.22 0.57
C ALA A 19 -4.69 -7.83 0.46
N ALA A 20 -5.31 -6.90 -0.27
CA ALA A 20 -4.81 -5.53 -0.41
C ALA A 20 -4.69 -4.82 0.95
N ARG A 21 -5.70 -4.97 1.81
CA ARG A 21 -5.68 -4.40 3.18
C ARG A 21 -4.59 -4.99 4.04
N ILE A 22 -4.37 -6.31 3.95
CA ILE A 22 -3.27 -6.99 4.68
C ILE A 22 -1.92 -6.45 4.22
N PHE A 23 -1.69 -6.30 2.91
CA PHE A 23 -0.44 -5.74 2.39
C PHE A 23 -0.21 -4.30 2.87
N VAL A 24 -1.24 -3.44 2.83
CA VAL A 24 -1.13 -2.06 3.33
C VAL A 24 -0.85 -2.03 4.83
N ALA A 25 -1.56 -2.84 5.63
CA ALA A 25 -1.36 -2.89 7.08
C ALA A 25 0.02 -3.42 7.45
N ALA A 26 0.42 -4.56 6.87
CA ALA A 26 1.72 -5.19 7.12
C ALA A 26 2.87 -4.30 6.66
N GLY A 27 2.78 -3.72 5.46
CA GLY A 27 3.76 -2.79 4.93
C GLY A 27 3.86 -1.51 5.77
N GLY A 28 2.73 -0.95 6.19
CA GLY A 28 2.68 0.21 7.08
C GLY A 28 3.37 -0.05 8.41
N LEU A 29 3.05 -1.16 9.07
CA LEU A 29 3.69 -1.56 10.32
C LEU A 29 5.19 -1.80 10.16
N PHE A 30 5.59 -2.46 9.07
CA PHE A 30 7.01 -2.67 8.75
C PHE A 30 7.74 -1.33 8.65
N TRP A 31 7.21 -0.36 7.91
CA TRP A 31 7.86 0.94 7.71
C TRP A 31 7.91 1.79 8.98
N VAL A 32 6.87 1.76 9.82
CA VAL A 32 6.89 2.39 11.14
C VAL A 32 8.04 1.82 11.99
N ALA A 33 8.15 0.50 12.05
CA ALA A 33 9.22 -0.16 12.80
C ALA A 33 10.61 0.10 12.20
N ALA A 34 10.72 0.12 10.87
CA ALA A 34 11.97 0.35 10.17
C ALA A 34 12.51 1.78 10.39
N VAL A 35 11.66 2.79 10.28
CA VAL A 35 12.03 4.20 10.52
C VAL A 35 12.40 4.40 11.99
N PHE A 36 11.57 3.89 12.91
CA PHE A 36 11.88 3.97 14.33
C PHE A 36 13.23 3.31 14.66
N GLY A 37 13.46 2.10 14.14
CA GLY A 37 14.71 1.38 14.33
C GLY A 37 15.92 2.07 13.71
N MET A 38 15.75 2.74 12.57
CA MET A 38 16.79 3.55 11.94
C MET A 38 17.17 4.75 12.81
N ASP A 39 16.18 5.54 13.22
CA ASP A 39 16.41 6.80 13.95
C ASP A 39 16.96 6.55 15.35
N PHE A 40 16.37 5.59 16.08
CA PHE A 40 16.81 5.25 17.43
C PHE A 40 18.11 4.43 17.42
N GLY A 41 18.24 3.46 16.52
CA GLY A 41 19.34 2.49 16.54
C GLY A 41 20.61 2.95 15.82
N TYR A 42 20.48 3.75 14.76
CA TYR A 42 21.62 4.14 13.92
C TYR A 42 21.92 5.64 13.97
N GLN A 43 20.89 6.49 14.06
CA GLN A 43 21.09 7.94 14.07
C GLN A 43 21.26 8.55 15.47
N ASN A 44 21.22 7.71 16.53
CA ASN A 44 21.32 8.13 17.93
C ASN A 44 20.32 9.25 18.31
N GLN A 45 19.15 9.27 17.66
CA GLN A 45 18.10 10.21 18.02
C GLN A 45 17.50 9.83 19.39
N SER A 46 16.97 10.83 20.11
CA SER A 46 16.26 10.55 21.35
C SER A 46 15.01 9.71 21.06
N PHE A 47 14.54 8.92 22.04
CA PHE A 47 13.33 8.11 21.87
C PHE A 47 12.12 8.93 21.41
N GLY A 48 11.98 10.16 21.94
CA GLY A 48 10.89 11.06 21.58
C GLY A 48 10.93 11.48 20.10
N ASP A 49 12.10 11.87 19.61
CA ASP A 49 12.28 12.33 18.23
C ASP A 49 12.05 11.18 17.23
N ALA A 50 12.64 10.01 17.50
CA ALA A 50 12.46 8.81 16.68
C ALA A 50 11.00 8.34 16.65
N ALA A 51 10.30 8.40 17.79
CA ALA A 51 8.88 8.06 17.86
C ALA A 51 8.02 9.06 17.08
N GLN A 52 8.33 10.37 17.16
CA GLN A 52 7.62 11.41 16.43
C GLN A 52 7.77 11.23 14.91
N ASN A 53 8.97 10.90 14.42
CA ASN A 53 9.18 10.59 13.01
C ASN A 53 8.40 9.34 12.57
N ALA A 54 8.47 8.25 13.34
CA ALA A 54 7.73 7.03 13.04
C ALA A 54 6.21 7.25 12.99
N LEU A 55 5.70 8.21 13.78
CA LEU A 55 4.28 8.57 13.82
C LEU A 55 3.78 9.16 12.49
N LEU A 56 4.64 9.83 11.72
CA LEU A 56 4.30 10.32 10.38
C LEU A 56 4.02 9.16 9.43
N TYR A 57 4.83 8.11 9.46
CA TYR A 57 4.65 6.92 8.65
C TYR A 57 3.41 6.13 9.10
N LEU A 58 3.15 6.08 10.41
CA LEU A 58 1.92 5.50 10.94
C LEU A 58 0.69 6.25 10.45
N ALA A 59 0.71 7.58 10.51
CA ALA A 59 -0.39 8.41 10.02
C ALA A 59 -0.63 8.21 8.52
N ALA A 60 0.43 8.15 7.71
CA ALA A 60 0.33 7.87 6.28
C ALA A 60 -0.26 6.48 6.01
N ALA A 61 0.19 5.45 6.73
CA ALA A 61 -0.34 4.09 6.60
C ALA A 61 -1.82 4.01 6.99
N LEU A 62 -2.21 4.63 8.11
CA LEU A 62 -3.60 4.69 8.56
C LEU A 62 -4.50 5.45 7.57
N LEU A 63 -3.99 6.53 6.99
CA LEU A 63 -4.72 7.30 5.97
C LEU A 63 -4.99 6.44 4.74
N VAL A 64 -3.97 5.77 4.19
CA VAL A 64 -4.14 4.89 3.01
C VAL A 64 -5.04 3.71 3.33
N PHE A 65 -4.89 3.10 4.51
CA PHE A 65 -5.73 2.00 4.97
C PHE A 65 -7.21 2.42 5.13
N GLY A 66 -7.46 3.58 5.73
CA GLY A 66 -8.80 4.15 5.88
C GLY A 66 -9.44 4.47 4.53
N ILE A 67 -8.69 5.06 3.60
CA ILE A 67 -9.16 5.30 2.23
C ILE A 67 -9.47 3.97 1.53
N GLY A 68 -8.62 2.96 1.66
CA GLY A 68 -8.81 1.63 1.07
C GLY A 68 -10.03 0.88 1.60
N TRP A 69 -10.66 1.35 2.68
CA TRP A 69 -11.89 0.77 3.18
C TRP A 69 -13.14 1.19 2.38
N PHE A 70 -13.15 2.43 1.88
CA PHE A 70 -14.33 3.06 1.27
C PHE A 70 -14.11 3.46 -0.20
N PHE A 71 -12.88 3.81 -0.59
CA PHE A 71 -12.56 4.38 -1.90
C PHE A 71 -11.44 3.59 -2.58
N GLU A 72 -11.78 2.42 -3.11
CA GLU A 72 -10.83 1.47 -3.71
C GLU A 72 -10.06 2.07 -4.90
N ASN A 73 -10.74 2.80 -5.79
CA ASN A 73 -10.08 3.49 -6.91
C ASN A 73 -9.08 4.55 -6.43
N LEU A 74 -9.43 5.30 -5.38
CA LEU A 74 -8.56 6.32 -4.83
C LEU A 74 -7.36 5.67 -4.13
N ALA A 75 -7.58 4.59 -3.36
CA ALA A 75 -6.49 3.84 -2.73
C ALA A 75 -5.54 3.26 -3.78
N ALA A 76 -6.07 2.70 -4.87
CA ALA A 76 -5.26 2.21 -5.99
C ALA A 76 -4.40 3.33 -6.60
N ALA A 77 -5.01 4.49 -6.87
CA ALA A 77 -4.30 5.64 -7.42
C ALA A 77 -3.21 6.17 -6.47
N LEU A 78 -3.51 6.29 -5.16
CA LEU A 78 -2.56 6.77 -4.16
C LEU A 78 -1.38 5.81 -3.97
N LEU A 79 -1.65 4.50 -3.92
CA LEU A 79 -0.60 3.48 -3.80
C LEU A 79 0.28 3.44 -5.06
N PHE A 80 -0.32 3.55 -6.25
CA PHE A 80 0.45 3.64 -7.49
C PHE A 80 1.29 4.92 -7.55
N ALA A 81 0.71 6.07 -7.22
CA ALA A 81 1.41 7.34 -7.16
C ALA A 81 2.56 7.30 -6.14
N GLY A 82 2.33 6.70 -4.96
CA GLY A 82 3.38 6.51 -3.96
C GLY A 82 4.52 5.60 -4.44
N ALA A 83 4.22 4.54 -5.20
CA ALA A 83 5.24 3.71 -5.82
C ALA A 83 6.08 4.49 -6.85
N VAL A 84 5.43 5.33 -7.68
CA VAL A 84 6.13 6.21 -8.62
C VAL A 84 7.02 7.22 -7.88
N VAL A 85 6.50 7.85 -6.82
CA VAL A 85 7.27 8.78 -5.98
C VAL A 85 8.48 8.09 -5.37
N ALA A 86 8.34 6.85 -4.87
CA ALA A 86 9.46 6.08 -4.33
C ALA A 86 10.53 5.79 -5.39
N VAL A 87 10.14 5.46 -6.62
CA VAL A 87 11.09 5.27 -7.74
C VAL A 87 11.80 6.58 -8.09
N VAL A 88 11.06 7.69 -8.23
CA VAL A 88 11.65 9.00 -8.54
C VAL A 88 12.61 9.43 -7.43
N TRP A 89 12.22 9.24 -6.17
CA TRP A 89 13.11 9.46 -5.03
C TRP A 89 14.37 8.62 -5.18
N GLY A 90 14.25 7.31 -5.39
CA GLY A 90 15.41 6.43 -5.47
C GLY A 90 16.42 6.82 -6.56
N VAL A 91 15.92 7.33 -7.69
CA VAL A 91 16.78 7.89 -8.75
C VAL A 91 17.48 9.17 -8.29
N VAL A 92 16.76 10.13 -7.71
CA VAL A 92 17.32 11.41 -7.24
C VAL A 92 18.33 11.20 -6.10
N ALA A 93 18.05 10.27 -5.19
CA ALA A 93 18.92 9.93 -4.07
C ALA A 93 20.10 9.04 -4.47
N GLY A 94 20.18 8.58 -5.73
CA GLY A 94 21.28 7.77 -6.22
C GLY A 94 21.39 6.41 -5.53
N TRP A 95 20.25 5.71 -5.33
CA TRP A 95 20.24 4.40 -4.68
C TRP A 95 21.15 3.39 -5.38
N GLU A 96 21.98 2.72 -4.58
CA GLU A 96 22.79 1.60 -5.05
C GLU A 96 21.92 0.39 -5.43
N ALA A 97 22.46 -0.52 -6.24
CA ALA A 97 21.73 -1.70 -6.70
C ALA A 97 21.15 -2.54 -5.55
N GLY A 98 21.86 -2.68 -4.43
CA GLY A 98 21.36 -3.38 -3.25
C GLY A 98 20.14 -2.72 -2.63
N VAL A 99 20.13 -1.39 -2.54
CA VAL A 99 18.99 -0.61 -2.02
C VAL A 99 17.79 -0.76 -2.95
N TRP A 100 18.00 -0.75 -4.27
CA TRP A 100 16.92 -1.00 -5.24
C TRP A 100 16.25 -2.34 -5.03
N TRP A 101 16.99 -3.42 -4.79
CA TRP A 101 16.42 -4.74 -4.54
C TRP A 101 15.58 -4.76 -3.27
N VAL A 102 16.10 -4.19 -2.17
CA VAL A 102 15.39 -4.13 -0.90
C VAL A 102 14.12 -3.30 -1.04
N MET A 103 14.22 -2.08 -1.57
CA MET A 103 13.09 -1.16 -1.73
C MET A 103 12.03 -1.70 -2.69
N SER A 104 12.44 -2.43 -3.72
CA SER A 104 11.51 -3.12 -4.62
C SER A 104 10.71 -4.20 -3.88
N GLY A 105 11.35 -4.96 -2.99
CA GLY A 105 10.70 -6.04 -2.24
C GLY A 105 9.79 -5.54 -1.10
N VAL A 106 10.20 -4.49 -0.38
CA VAL A 106 9.53 -4.07 0.88
C VAL A 106 8.68 -2.81 0.76
N LEU A 107 8.77 -2.09 -0.36
CA LEU A 107 8.00 -0.85 -0.58
C LEU A 107 7.28 -0.87 -1.93
N ILE A 108 8.04 -0.82 -3.03
CA ILE A 108 7.45 -0.62 -4.37
C ILE A 108 6.57 -1.80 -4.77
N GLY A 109 7.06 -3.04 -4.61
CA GLY A 109 6.33 -4.25 -4.96
C GLY A 109 5.00 -4.38 -4.19
N PRO A 110 5.00 -4.35 -2.84
CA PRO A 110 3.78 -4.38 -2.05
C PRO A 110 2.79 -3.26 -2.39
N MET A 111 3.27 -2.03 -2.64
CA MET A 111 2.40 -0.91 -3.04
C MET A 111 1.76 -1.16 -4.40
N MET A 112 2.53 -1.62 -5.38
CA MET A 112 2.05 -1.94 -6.72
C MET A 112 1.04 -3.10 -6.72
N ILE A 113 1.33 -4.17 -5.97
CA ILE A 113 0.42 -5.32 -5.83
C ILE A 113 -0.89 -4.86 -5.18
N SER A 114 -0.80 -4.09 -4.09
CA SER A 114 -2.00 -3.56 -3.40
C SER A 114 -2.81 -2.65 -4.30
N ALA A 115 -2.15 -1.77 -5.07
CA ALA A 115 -2.81 -0.89 -6.03
C ALA A 115 -3.58 -1.68 -7.09
N LEU A 116 -2.97 -2.74 -7.63
CA LEU A 116 -3.60 -3.61 -8.62
C LEU A 116 -4.80 -4.37 -8.04
N LEU A 117 -4.69 -4.88 -6.80
CA LEU A 117 -5.78 -5.58 -6.13
C LEU A 117 -6.97 -4.64 -5.85
N PHE A 118 -6.73 -3.43 -5.34
CA PHE A 118 -7.80 -2.45 -5.16
C PHE A 118 -8.43 -2.02 -6.49
N TYR A 119 -7.63 -1.87 -7.55
CA TYR A 119 -8.16 -1.53 -8.87
C TYR A 119 -9.04 -2.64 -9.45
N ARG A 120 -8.64 -3.91 -9.29
CA ARG A 120 -9.44 -5.06 -9.74
C ARG A 120 -10.74 -5.21 -8.95
N ALA A 121 -10.68 -5.07 -7.63
CA ALA A 121 -11.85 -5.09 -6.77
C ALA A 121 -12.86 -4.00 -7.18
N ALA A 122 -12.36 -2.77 -7.41
CA ALA A 122 -13.20 -1.65 -7.85
C ALA A 122 -13.82 -1.88 -9.24
N ARG A 123 -13.06 -2.46 -10.17
CA ARG A 123 -13.55 -2.80 -11.51
C ARG A 123 -14.66 -3.85 -11.45
N MET A 124 -14.50 -4.87 -10.61
CA MET A 124 -15.52 -5.91 -10.41
C MET A 124 -16.79 -5.33 -9.78
N GLN A 125 -16.66 -4.49 -8.75
CA GLN A 125 -17.81 -3.81 -8.15
C GLN A 125 -18.60 -3.02 -9.20
N ARG A 126 -17.91 -2.23 -10.03
CA ARG A 126 -18.57 -1.43 -11.08
C ARG A 126 -19.33 -2.28 -12.10
N ILE A 127 -18.77 -3.41 -12.51
CA ILE A 127 -19.44 -4.35 -13.45
C ILE A 127 -20.69 -4.96 -12.80
N CYS A 128 -20.66 -5.19 -11.49
CA CYS A 128 -21.82 -5.70 -10.76
C CYS A 128 -22.88 -4.63 -10.48
N GLU A 129 -22.50 -3.35 -10.35
CA GLU A 129 -23.41 -2.21 -10.09
C GLU A 129 -24.12 -1.65 -11.32
N LEU A 130 -23.52 -1.74 -12.52
CA LEU A 130 -24.14 -1.35 -13.81
C LEU A 130 -25.38 -2.20 -14.20
N LYS A 131 -25.88 -3.04 -13.27
CA LYS A 131 -27.03 -3.96 -13.41
C LYS A 131 -28.33 -3.43 -12.78
N VAL A 132 -28.34 -2.28 -12.09
CA VAL A 132 -29.55 -1.67 -11.52
C VAL A 132 -30.17 -0.66 -12.48
#